data_AF-A0A0P4R157-F1
#
_entry.id   AF-A0A0P4R157-F1
#
_cell.length_a   1.000
_cell.length_b   1.000
_cell.length_c   1.000
_cell.angle_alpha   90.00
_cell.angle_beta   90.00
_cell.angle_gamma   90.00
#
_symmetry.space_group_name_H-M   'P 1'
#
loop_
_entity.id
_entity.type
_entity.pdbx_description
1 polymer ?
#
loop_
_entity_poly.entity_id
_entity_poly.type
_entity_poly.pdbx_seq_one_letter_code
_entity_poly.pdbx_strand_id
1 'polypeptide(L)'
;MLSTVVDDRPDANTPGQGDNHVDGAHRASAPPPPADPPTPDGGQGDGAGGGWFSRHQQAAWIAAGATVLAALITAVVPVLGSSGDDNADGAQTIVPTSSTPTSAPESIPASGSPSKQTGTPEPDHSSSPAGSELWRGSLLLDTVAKDLDAGQPVAVGYADEGDVYMTPENQINGGNGTVISLWSGGTTSLPGYEECSKTITAEGANEQQLTKNVVLCIRTSAGNIARLKLTELGSNGIGSDYRNKFDAVIWDAS
;
A
#
# COMPACT_ATOMS: atom_id res chain seq x y z
N MET A 1 -20.34 -63.99 -18.59
CA MET A 1 -20.69 -63.82 -20.01
C MET A 1 -19.75 -62.77 -20.58
N LEU A 2 -18.79 -63.19 -21.39
CA LEU A 2 -17.88 -62.33 -22.14
C LEU A 2 -18.61 -61.78 -23.37
N SER A 3 -18.34 -60.53 -23.75
CA SER A 3 -18.48 -60.07 -25.13
C SER A 3 -17.31 -59.19 -25.48
N THR A 4 -16.48 -59.74 -26.37
CA THR A 4 -15.43 -59.11 -27.17
C THR A 4 -16.07 -58.31 -28.30
N VAL A 5 -15.56 -57.10 -28.57
CA VAL A 5 -15.58 -56.51 -29.91
C VAL A 5 -14.16 -56.03 -30.23
N VAL A 6 -13.77 -56.34 -31.45
CA VAL A 6 -12.44 -56.35 -32.06
C VAL A 6 -12.44 -55.32 -33.20
N ASP A 7 -11.26 -54.71 -33.42
CA ASP A 7 -10.78 -53.95 -34.60
C ASP A 7 -11.55 -52.67 -35.00
N ASP A 8 -10.95 -51.62 -35.56
CA ASP A 8 -10.03 -51.63 -36.70
C ASP A 8 -9.25 -50.30 -36.79
N ARG A 9 -7.97 -50.38 -37.17
CA ARG A 9 -7.07 -49.27 -37.45
C ARG A 9 -6.67 -49.39 -38.93
N PRO A 10 -6.56 -48.27 -39.67
CA PRO A 10 -5.54 -48.25 -40.71
C PRO A 10 -4.63 -47.01 -40.67
N ASP A 11 -3.44 -47.28 -41.19
CA ASP A 11 -2.22 -46.47 -41.24
C ASP A 11 -2.18 -45.41 -42.36
N ALA A 12 -1.20 -44.50 -42.22
CA ALA A 12 -0.32 -43.90 -43.23
C ALA A 12 -0.87 -43.10 -44.44
N ASN A 13 -0.46 -41.83 -44.56
CA ASN A 13 0.47 -41.38 -45.63
C ASN A 13 0.80 -39.86 -45.61
N THR A 14 2.10 -39.57 -45.73
CA THR A 14 2.82 -38.31 -46.09
C THR A 14 2.59 -37.92 -47.58
N PRO A 15 3.26 -36.93 -48.23
CA PRO A 15 3.78 -35.58 -47.89
C PRO A 15 3.22 -34.45 -48.83
N GLY A 16 3.56 -33.18 -48.59
CA GLY A 16 3.23 -32.08 -49.51
C GLY A 16 4.21 -30.90 -49.42
N GLN A 17 5.33 -31.03 -50.12
CA GLN A 17 6.28 -29.97 -50.47
C GLN A 17 5.67 -29.14 -51.61
N GLY A 18 5.58 -27.83 -51.45
CA GLY A 18 5.05 -26.91 -52.46
C GLY A 18 6.01 -25.76 -52.67
N ASP A 19 6.77 -25.86 -53.77
CA ASP A 19 7.65 -24.84 -54.30
C ASP A 19 6.87 -23.59 -54.70
N ASN A 20 7.27 -22.41 -54.22
CA ASN A 20 6.81 -21.15 -54.79
C ASN A 20 7.92 -20.52 -55.64
N HIS A 21 7.66 -20.64 -56.93
CA HIS A 21 8.36 -20.11 -58.08
C HIS A 21 8.55 -18.58 -58.01
N VAL A 22 9.67 -18.16 -58.55
CA VAL A 22 10.13 -16.79 -58.72
C VAL A 22 9.54 -16.26 -60.03
N ASP A 23 8.78 -15.18 -59.98
CA ASP A 23 8.51 -14.33 -61.15
C ASP A 23 9.02 -12.92 -60.87
N GLY A 24 10.08 -12.56 -61.61
CA GLY A 24 10.64 -11.21 -61.63
C GLY A 24 9.99 -10.37 -62.72
N ALA A 25 9.74 -9.09 -62.44
CA ALA A 25 9.58 -8.08 -63.48
C ALA A 25 9.83 -6.65 -62.95
N HIS A 26 10.80 -5.99 -63.60
CA HIS A 26 10.96 -4.55 -63.82
C HIS A 26 11.41 -3.60 -62.68
N ARG A 27 12.73 -3.41 -62.71
CA ARG A 27 13.57 -2.31 -62.22
C ARG A 27 12.92 -0.92 -62.33
N ALA A 28 12.80 -0.24 -61.19
CA ALA A 28 13.17 1.16 -61.05
C ALA A 28 14.38 1.22 -60.09
N SER A 29 15.49 1.81 -60.53
CA SER A 29 16.72 1.90 -59.73
C SER A 29 16.51 2.82 -58.53
N ALA A 30 16.35 2.24 -57.35
CA ALA A 30 16.46 2.97 -56.09
C ALA A 30 17.92 3.40 -55.84
N PRO A 31 18.17 4.55 -55.19
CA PRO A 31 19.52 4.93 -54.77
C PRO A 31 20.10 3.88 -53.81
N PRO A 32 21.44 3.68 -53.78
CA PRO A 32 22.04 2.70 -52.89
C PRO A 32 21.75 3.07 -51.42
N PRO A 33 21.51 2.08 -50.55
CA PRO A 33 21.42 2.33 -49.12
C PRO A 33 22.76 2.89 -48.59
N PRO A 34 22.73 3.70 -47.52
CA PRO A 34 23.96 4.13 -46.86
C PRO A 34 24.77 2.91 -46.41
N ALA A 35 26.09 3.00 -46.55
CA ALA A 35 27.02 1.93 -46.16
C ALA A 35 26.81 1.53 -44.69
N ASP A 36 26.74 0.23 -44.45
CA ASP A 36 26.73 -0.33 -43.10
C ASP A 36 27.99 0.12 -42.33
N PRO A 37 27.87 0.48 -41.04
CA PRO A 37 29.03 0.70 -40.20
C PRO A 37 29.85 -0.59 -40.08
N PRO A 38 31.19 -0.50 -39.92
CA PRO A 38 32.05 -1.67 -39.88
C PRO A 38 31.64 -2.62 -38.76
N THR A 39 31.40 -3.88 -39.12
CA THR A 39 31.23 -5.00 -38.21
C THR A 39 32.50 -5.15 -37.36
N PRO A 40 32.43 -5.12 -36.02
CA PRO A 40 33.55 -5.53 -35.18
C PRO A 40 33.76 -7.03 -35.37
N ASP A 41 35.02 -7.41 -35.62
CA ASP A 41 35.46 -8.80 -35.72
C ASP A 41 34.93 -9.64 -34.55
N GLY A 42 34.37 -10.79 -34.91
CA GLY A 42 33.86 -11.79 -33.97
C GLY A 42 34.99 -12.39 -33.14
N GLY A 43 35.03 -12.03 -31.86
CA GLY A 43 35.61 -12.85 -30.80
C GLY A 43 34.55 -13.80 -30.25
N GLN A 44 34.52 -15.02 -30.78
CA GLN A 44 33.67 -16.12 -30.32
C GLN A 44 34.26 -16.75 -29.04
N GLY A 45 33.48 -16.82 -27.96
CA GLY A 45 33.66 -17.83 -26.90
C GLY A 45 33.49 -17.36 -25.46
N ASP A 46 32.31 -17.67 -24.90
CA ASP A 46 32.03 -18.00 -23.49
C ASP A 46 31.70 -16.85 -22.49
N GLY A 47 30.39 -16.65 -22.27
CA GLY A 47 29.87 -16.59 -20.90
C GLY A 47 29.54 -15.21 -20.29
N ALA A 48 28.85 -14.33 -21.02
CA ALA A 48 28.20 -13.16 -20.42
C ALA A 48 26.95 -13.59 -19.62
N GLY A 49 27.04 -13.48 -18.30
CA GLY A 49 25.94 -13.75 -17.37
C GLY A 49 26.36 -13.53 -15.91
N GLY A 50 27.20 -12.53 -15.65
CA GLY A 50 27.67 -12.17 -14.31
C GLY A 50 26.57 -11.48 -13.51
N GLY A 51 25.60 -12.27 -13.04
CA GLY A 51 24.53 -11.80 -12.16
C GLY A 51 25.11 -11.16 -10.90
N TRP A 52 24.64 -9.93 -10.65
CA TRP A 52 24.92 -9.08 -9.49
C TRP A 52 24.75 -9.74 -8.10
N PHE A 53 24.16 -10.94 -8.04
CA PHE A 53 23.94 -11.74 -6.84
C PHE A 53 25.21 -12.30 -6.16
N SER A 54 26.42 -12.00 -6.63
CA SER A 54 27.68 -12.57 -6.10
C SER A 54 28.50 -11.65 -5.18
N ARG A 55 27.95 -10.53 -4.70
CA ARG A 55 28.56 -9.77 -3.60
C ARG A 55 27.52 -9.62 -2.50
N HIS A 56 27.91 -9.90 -1.26
CA HIS A 56 27.08 -9.96 -0.04
C HIS A 56 26.55 -11.34 0.38
N GLN A 57 27.39 -12.37 0.26
CA GLN A 57 27.49 -13.38 1.33
C GLN A 57 28.75 -13.08 2.13
N GLN A 58 28.59 -12.41 3.28
CA GLN A 58 29.44 -12.49 4.48
C GLN A 58 28.95 -11.48 5.52
N ALA A 59 27.87 -11.83 6.20
CA ALA A 59 27.65 -11.44 7.59
C ALA A 59 27.05 -12.65 8.29
N ALA A 60 27.94 -13.47 8.83
CA ALA A 60 27.57 -14.49 9.79
C ALA A 60 27.03 -13.78 11.04
N TRP A 61 25.74 -13.98 11.32
CA TRP A 61 25.24 -13.83 12.68
C TRP A 61 24.71 -15.18 13.12
N ILE A 62 25.37 -15.66 14.17
CA ILE A 62 25.17 -16.93 14.83
C ILE A 62 23.79 -16.97 15.52
N ALA A 63 23.21 -18.16 15.47
CA ALA A 63 22.13 -18.73 16.28
C ALA A 63 21.71 -18.01 17.57
N ALA A 64 20.40 -18.02 17.85
CA ALA A 64 19.76 -18.74 18.96
C ALA A 64 18.41 -18.11 19.32
N GLY A 65 17.37 -18.92 19.49
CA GLY A 65 16.11 -18.44 20.08
C GLY A 65 14.87 -19.27 19.76
N ALA A 66 14.91 -20.57 20.01
CA ALA A 66 13.68 -21.36 20.13
C ALA A 66 13.09 -21.15 21.53
N THR A 67 11.85 -20.66 21.62
CA THR A 67 10.97 -20.97 22.76
C THR A 67 9.54 -21.10 22.29
N VAL A 68 9.11 -22.35 22.22
CA VAL A 68 7.73 -22.80 22.26
C VAL A 68 7.20 -22.54 23.68
N LEU A 69 6.13 -21.76 23.82
CA LEU A 69 5.18 -21.82 24.94
C LEU A 69 3.79 -21.70 24.31
N ALA A 70 3.17 -22.82 23.96
CA ALA A 70 2.25 -23.55 24.84
C ALA A 70 0.93 -22.78 25.05
N ALA A 71 -0.04 -23.13 24.20
CA ALA A 71 -1.45 -23.17 24.58
C ALA A 71 -1.64 -24.03 25.85
N LEU A 72 -2.83 -23.89 26.50
CA LEU A 72 -3.36 -24.54 27.73
C LEU A 72 -3.13 -23.67 28.98
N ILE A 73 -4.11 -23.24 29.81
CA ILE A 73 -5.31 -23.90 30.34
C ILE A 73 -6.27 -22.83 30.89
N THR A 74 -7.51 -22.87 30.41
CA THR A 74 -8.77 -22.92 31.18
C THR A 74 -8.90 -22.19 32.52
N ALA A 75 -9.90 -21.31 32.55
CA ALA A 75 -10.90 -21.14 33.61
C ALA A 75 -10.42 -21.10 35.08
N VAL A 76 -10.48 -19.90 35.66
CA VAL A 76 -10.77 -19.75 37.10
C VAL A 76 -12.02 -18.89 37.24
N VAL A 77 -13.15 -19.58 37.42
CA VAL A 77 -14.42 -19.08 37.94
C VAL A 77 -14.30 -18.98 39.49
N PRO A 78 -15.09 -18.10 40.16
CA PRO A 78 -14.69 -17.37 41.36
C PRO A 78 -14.97 -18.12 42.66
N VAL A 79 -14.27 -17.74 43.73
CA VAL A 79 -14.61 -18.15 45.10
C VAL A 79 -14.67 -16.94 46.02
N LEU A 80 -15.80 -16.90 46.73
CA LEU A 80 -16.30 -15.93 47.70
C LEU A 80 -15.44 -15.85 48.98
N GLY A 81 -15.49 -14.67 49.61
CA GLY A 81 -15.81 -14.57 51.04
C GLY A 81 -14.66 -14.21 52.00
N SER A 82 -14.70 -12.99 52.54
CA SER A 82 -14.51 -12.79 53.97
C SER A 82 -15.25 -11.53 54.44
N SER A 83 -16.11 -11.74 55.42
CA SER A 83 -16.86 -10.75 56.21
C SER A 83 -15.95 -9.95 57.15
N GLY A 84 -16.41 -8.75 57.55
CA GLY A 84 -15.86 -7.99 58.67
C GLY A 84 -16.28 -6.52 58.63
N ASP A 85 -17.42 -6.21 59.25
CA ASP A 85 -17.89 -4.88 59.63
C ASP A 85 -16.84 -4.10 60.46
N ASP A 86 -16.71 -2.79 60.24
CA ASP A 86 -16.99 -1.77 61.27
C ASP A 86 -16.79 -0.33 60.76
N ASN A 87 -17.69 0.53 61.22
CA ASN A 87 -17.95 1.92 60.84
C ASN A 87 -16.79 2.89 61.11
N ALA A 88 -16.55 3.83 60.20
CA ALA A 88 -16.20 5.21 60.55
C ALA A 88 -16.44 6.18 59.37
N ASP A 89 -17.22 7.21 59.70
CA ASP A 89 -17.52 8.47 59.04
C ASP A 89 -16.55 9.01 57.97
N GLY A 90 -17.13 9.56 56.90
CA GLY A 90 -16.39 10.37 55.93
C GLY A 90 -17.22 10.78 54.71
N ALA A 91 -18.28 11.56 54.94
CA ALA A 91 -19.02 12.21 53.87
C ALA A 91 -18.11 13.11 53.01
N GLN A 92 -18.24 13.04 51.68
CA GLN A 92 -18.69 14.19 50.89
C GLN A 92 -19.02 13.83 49.44
N THR A 93 -20.32 13.94 49.16
CA THR A 93 -20.95 14.12 47.86
C THR A 93 -20.53 15.46 47.26
N ILE A 94 -20.00 15.47 46.03
CA ILE A 94 -19.89 16.69 45.21
C ILE A 94 -20.85 16.53 44.03
N VAL A 95 -21.98 17.23 44.11
CA VAL A 95 -22.99 17.41 43.06
C VAL A 95 -22.64 18.67 42.25
N PRO A 96 -22.96 18.71 40.94
CA PRO A 96 -22.41 19.69 40.01
C PRO A 96 -23.03 21.08 40.18
N THR A 97 -22.21 22.12 39.99
CA THR A 97 -22.68 23.52 40.00
C THR A 97 -22.70 24.06 38.58
N SER A 98 -23.91 24.09 37.99
CA SER A 98 -24.24 25.01 36.90
C SER A 98 -24.18 26.45 37.39
N SER A 99 -23.58 27.34 36.60
CA SER A 99 -23.71 28.79 36.78
C SER A 99 -23.93 29.45 35.43
N THR A 100 -25.17 29.85 35.18
CA THR A 100 -25.55 30.83 34.15
C THR A 100 -25.94 32.12 34.88
N PRO A 101 -25.40 33.27 34.46
CA PRO A 101 -26.22 34.49 34.29
C PRO A 101 -25.74 35.27 33.05
N THR A 102 -26.38 36.27 32.45
CA THR A 102 -27.66 36.98 32.54
C THR A 102 -27.67 37.90 31.30
N SER A 103 -28.80 38.10 30.65
CA SER A 103 -28.93 38.98 29.47
C SER A 103 -29.12 40.47 29.81
N ALA A 104 -28.43 41.32 29.03
CA ALA A 104 -28.84 42.62 28.43
C ALA A 104 -28.99 43.87 29.35
N PRO A 105 -29.13 45.11 28.80
CA PRO A 105 -28.79 45.68 27.47
C PRO A 105 -28.00 47.03 27.55
N GLU A 106 -27.33 47.48 26.47
CA GLU A 106 -27.21 48.93 26.20
C GLU A 106 -26.92 49.23 24.71
N SER A 107 -27.86 49.91 24.06
CA SER A 107 -27.69 50.72 22.85
C SER A 107 -27.34 52.15 23.34
N ILE A 108 -26.63 53.08 22.68
CA ILE A 108 -26.71 53.67 21.32
C ILE A 108 -25.42 54.58 21.10
N PRO A 109 -25.33 55.53 20.14
CA PRO A 109 -24.54 55.49 18.88
C PRO A 109 -23.30 56.41 18.84
N ALA A 110 -22.48 56.32 17.77
CA ALA A 110 -22.08 57.49 16.97
C ALA A 110 -21.25 57.09 15.72
N SER A 111 -21.56 57.82 14.65
CA SER A 111 -21.04 57.74 13.29
C SER A 111 -19.66 58.38 13.15
N GLY A 112 -18.81 57.87 12.26
CA GLY A 112 -17.49 58.45 11.98
C GLY A 112 -16.67 57.77 10.87
N SER A 113 -17.17 57.83 9.63
CA SER A 113 -16.48 57.92 8.31
C SER A 113 -15.25 57.06 7.90
N PRO A 114 -15.04 56.88 6.58
CA PRO A 114 -14.32 55.75 6.00
C PRO A 114 -12.85 56.06 5.68
N SER A 115 -11.95 55.15 6.06
CA SER A 115 -10.61 55.09 5.45
C SER A 115 -10.50 53.82 4.62
N LYS A 116 -10.49 54.03 3.29
CA LYS A 116 -9.94 53.08 2.32
C LYS A 116 -8.52 52.74 2.76
N GLN A 117 -8.30 51.52 3.20
CA GLN A 117 -7.00 50.90 3.05
C GLN A 117 -7.19 49.57 2.34
N THR A 118 -6.76 49.60 1.09
CA THR A 118 -6.62 48.48 0.17
C THR A 118 -5.62 47.49 0.77
N GLY A 119 -6.09 46.65 1.68
CA GLY A 119 -5.48 45.37 1.97
C GLY A 119 -6.28 44.34 1.20
N THR A 120 -5.77 43.92 0.04
CA THR A 120 -6.20 42.66 -0.56
C THR A 120 -6.09 41.60 0.54
N PRO A 121 -7.17 40.87 0.90
CA PRO A 121 -7.01 39.68 1.70
C PRO A 121 -6.06 38.77 0.92
N GLU A 122 -4.90 38.52 1.51
CA GLU A 122 -4.06 37.38 1.14
C GLU A 122 -5.00 36.18 0.95
N PRO A 123 -4.87 35.41 -0.15
CA PRO A 123 -5.72 34.25 -0.32
C PRO A 123 -5.53 33.39 0.92
N ASP A 124 -6.61 33.19 1.67
CA ASP A 124 -6.62 32.27 2.80
C ASP A 124 -5.94 31.00 2.31
N HIS A 125 -4.75 30.71 2.84
CA HIS A 125 -4.20 29.36 2.82
C HIS A 125 -5.18 28.54 3.66
N SER A 126 -6.32 28.20 3.04
CA SER A 126 -7.33 27.33 3.59
C SER A 126 -6.63 26.00 3.77
N SER A 127 -6.07 25.82 4.96
CA SER A 127 -5.72 24.50 5.45
C SER A 127 -7.02 23.73 5.40
N SER A 128 -7.05 22.64 4.65
CA SER A 128 -8.19 21.73 4.69
C SER A 128 -8.42 21.31 6.14
N PRO A 129 -9.63 20.94 6.55
CA PRO A 129 -9.80 20.32 7.85
C PRO A 129 -9.24 18.89 7.82
N ALA A 130 -8.55 18.49 8.89
CA ALA A 130 -8.05 17.13 9.03
C ALA A 130 -9.14 16.09 8.78
N GLY A 131 -8.78 15.05 8.03
CA GLY A 131 -9.70 14.02 7.53
C GLY A 131 -10.37 14.39 6.21
N SER A 132 -10.04 15.53 5.59
CA SER A 132 -10.47 15.84 4.23
C SER A 132 -9.85 14.90 3.22
N GLU A 133 -10.64 14.40 2.26
CA GLU A 133 -10.13 13.51 1.22
C GLU A 133 -9.25 14.30 0.24
N LEU A 134 -7.96 13.94 0.16
CA LEU A 134 -7.03 14.43 -0.84
C LEU A 134 -7.19 13.67 -2.15
N TRP A 135 -7.36 12.35 -2.05
CA TRP A 135 -7.47 11.49 -3.21
C TRP A 135 -8.20 10.18 -2.93
N ARG A 136 -8.84 9.64 -3.97
CA ARG A 136 -9.43 8.31 -3.99
C ARG A 136 -9.33 7.69 -5.37
N GLY A 137 -8.99 6.41 -5.41
CA GLY A 137 -8.98 5.68 -6.66
C GLY A 137 -8.35 4.30 -6.55
N SER A 138 -8.11 3.69 -7.70
CA SER A 138 -7.34 2.46 -7.77
C SER A 138 -5.85 2.78 -7.74
N LEU A 139 -5.13 2.18 -6.82
CA LEU A 139 -3.69 2.30 -6.68
C LEU A 139 -3.02 0.97 -7.05
N LEU A 140 -2.08 1.03 -7.98
CA LEU A 140 -1.20 -0.08 -8.29
C LEU A 140 0.11 0.10 -7.53
N LEU A 141 0.43 -0.87 -6.67
CA LEU A 141 1.74 -0.95 -6.02
C LEU A 141 2.53 -2.12 -6.60
N ASP A 142 3.79 -1.83 -6.90
CA ASP A 142 4.81 -2.75 -7.36
C ASP A 142 6.12 -2.39 -6.64
N THR A 143 7.27 -2.83 -7.16
CA THR A 143 8.56 -2.53 -6.56
C THR A 143 8.99 -1.06 -6.72
N VAL A 144 8.26 -0.26 -7.50
CA VAL A 144 8.51 1.18 -7.65
C VAL A 144 7.74 1.93 -6.58
N ALA A 145 8.48 2.65 -5.73
CA ALA A 145 7.90 3.41 -4.63
C ALA A 145 6.91 4.47 -5.11
N LYS A 146 5.86 4.67 -4.31
CA LYS A 146 4.84 5.69 -4.53
C LYS A 146 4.88 6.73 -3.43
N ASP A 147 4.81 7.99 -3.83
CA ASP A 147 4.52 9.12 -2.96
C ASP A 147 3.00 9.25 -2.83
N LEU A 148 2.49 9.21 -1.60
CA LEU A 148 1.08 9.32 -1.23
C LEU A 148 0.71 10.72 -0.75
N ASP A 149 1.69 11.62 -0.59
CA ASP A 149 1.47 13.01 -0.19
C ASP A 149 1.05 13.91 -1.36
N ALA A 150 1.20 13.42 -2.59
CA ALA A 150 0.65 14.05 -3.78
C ALA A 150 -0.88 13.90 -3.88
N GLY A 151 -1.55 14.86 -4.54
CA GLY A 151 -3.00 14.81 -4.78
C GLY A 151 -3.46 13.62 -5.66
N GLN A 152 -2.55 12.93 -6.33
CA GLN A 152 -2.72 11.57 -6.83
C GLN A 152 -1.41 10.84 -6.58
N PRO A 153 -1.40 9.58 -6.11
CA PRO A 153 -0.16 8.86 -5.91
C PRO A 153 0.69 8.78 -7.17
N VAL A 154 1.95 9.19 -7.05
CA VAL A 154 2.92 9.19 -8.16
C VAL A 154 4.07 8.25 -7.88
N ALA A 155 4.63 7.67 -8.94
CA ALA A 155 5.84 6.88 -8.82
C ALA A 155 7.04 7.81 -8.58
N VAL A 156 7.88 7.43 -7.61
CA VAL A 156 9.15 8.09 -7.32
C VAL A 156 10.28 7.09 -7.51
N GLY A 157 11.46 7.58 -7.89
CA GLY A 157 12.55 6.76 -8.41
C GLY A 157 13.21 5.88 -7.34
N TYR A 158 13.24 6.36 -6.09
CA TYR A 158 13.90 5.69 -4.98
C TYR A 158 12.96 5.51 -3.78
N ALA A 159 13.23 4.49 -2.96
CA ALA A 159 12.39 4.12 -1.83
C ALA A 159 12.46 5.09 -0.64
N ASP A 160 13.52 5.90 -0.55
CA ASP A 160 13.67 6.96 0.44
C ASP A 160 12.90 8.24 0.07
N GLU A 161 12.47 8.37 -1.18
CA GLU A 161 11.61 9.45 -1.67
C GLU A 161 10.12 9.08 -1.62
N GLY A 162 9.80 7.79 -1.57
CA GLY A 162 8.42 7.29 -1.58
C GLY A 162 7.94 6.81 -0.24
N ASP A 163 6.62 6.80 -0.06
CA ASP A 163 5.98 6.35 1.16
C ASP A 163 5.79 4.84 1.17
N VAL A 164 5.44 4.23 0.03
CA VAL A 164 5.10 2.80 -0.02
C VAL A 164 5.63 2.11 -1.27
N TYR A 165 6.08 0.85 -1.11
CA TYR A 165 6.47 -0.03 -2.21
C TYR A 165 6.26 -1.50 -1.83
N MET A 166 6.26 -2.38 -2.83
CA MET A 166 6.16 -3.84 -2.65
C MET A 166 7.53 -4.50 -2.68
N THR A 167 7.73 -5.53 -1.85
CA THR A 167 8.84 -6.49 -1.99
C THR A 167 8.39 -7.74 -2.76
N PRO A 168 9.35 -8.53 -3.29
CA PRO A 168 9.05 -9.81 -3.95
C PRO A 168 8.25 -10.81 -3.11
N GLU A 169 8.31 -10.72 -1.78
CA GLU A 169 7.65 -11.60 -0.83
C GLU A 169 6.18 -11.21 -0.53
N ASN A 170 5.59 -10.33 -1.36
CA ASN A 170 4.28 -9.72 -1.10
C ASN A 170 4.22 -8.97 0.24
N GLN A 171 5.32 -8.32 0.63
CA GLN A 171 5.32 -7.38 1.75
C GLN A 171 5.18 -5.96 1.21
N ILE A 172 4.37 -5.16 1.88
CA ILE A 172 4.34 -3.72 1.66
C ILE A 172 5.27 -3.08 2.67
N ASN A 173 6.17 -2.22 2.20
CA ASN A 173 7.15 -1.54 3.03
C ASN A 173 6.87 -0.04 3.01
N GLY A 174 7.03 0.58 4.18
CA GLY A 174 7.04 2.01 4.38
C GLY A 174 8.43 2.58 4.08
N GLY A 175 8.49 3.53 3.16
CA GLY A 175 9.63 4.39 2.92
C GLY A 175 9.46 5.75 3.60
N ASN A 176 10.53 6.55 3.62
CA ASN A 176 10.48 7.94 4.09
C ASN A 176 9.76 8.16 5.45
N GLY A 177 9.99 7.29 6.45
CA GLY A 177 9.33 7.41 7.76
C GLY A 177 7.86 7.01 7.82
N THR A 178 7.33 6.41 6.76
CA THR A 178 5.97 5.90 6.66
C THR A 178 5.74 4.72 7.60
N VAL A 179 4.58 4.74 8.28
CA VAL A 179 4.14 3.69 9.20
C VAL A 179 2.86 3.05 8.69
N ILE A 180 2.80 1.72 8.74
CA ILE A 180 1.74 0.88 8.19
C ILE A 180 1.19 -0.02 9.30
N SER A 181 -0.14 -0.07 9.44
CA SER A 181 -0.83 -1.01 10.32
C SER A 181 -1.90 -1.80 9.57
N LEU A 182 -2.12 -3.05 9.96
CA LEU A 182 -3.23 -3.86 9.47
C LEU A 182 -4.52 -3.48 10.19
N TRP A 183 -5.61 -3.36 9.44
CA TRP A 183 -6.93 -3.15 10.00
C TRP A 183 -7.59 -4.49 10.36
N SER A 184 -7.93 -4.65 11.64
CA SER A 184 -8.49 -5.89 12.18
C SER A 184 -9.94 -6.16 11.75
N GLY A 185 -10.70 -5.14 11.36
CA GLY A 185 -12.06 -5.29 10.84
C GLY A 185 -12.14 -5.86 9.42
N GLY A 186 -11.00 -6.11 8.76
CA GLY A 186 -10.93 -6.67 7.41
C GLY A 186 -11.68 -5.84 6.37
N THR A 187 -12.26 -6.51 5.36
CA THR A 187 -12.97 -5.85 4.25
C THR A 187 -14.46 -5.63 4.48
N THR A 188 -15.02 -6.15 5.59
CA THR A 188 -16.46 -6.06 5.91
C THR A 188 -16.86 -4.71 6.49
N SER A 189 -15.93 -4.05 7.20
CA SER A 189 -16.08 -2.69 7.69
C SER A 189 -14.79 -1.93 7.42
N LEU A 190 -14.82 -0.98 6.48
CA LEU A 190 -13.63 -0.22 6.09
C LEU A 190 -13.40 0.94 7.06
N PRO A 191 -12.17 1.11 7.59
CA PRO A 191 -11.87 2.18 8.54
C PRO A 191 -11.94 3.55 7.88
N GLY A 192 -12.42 4.56 8.59
CA GLY A 192 -12.25 5.96 8.24
C GLY A 192 -10.90 6.52 8.67
N TYR A 193 -10.71 7.82 8.43
CA TYR A 193 -9.52 8.57 8.84
C TYR A 193 -9.14 8.35 10.32
N GLU A 194 -10.08 8.53 11.24
CA GLU A 194 -9.80 8.42 12.68
C GLU A 194 -9.43 7.00 13.11
N GLU A 195 -10.12 6.00 12.56
CA GLU A 195 -9.88 4.58 12.88
C GLU A 195 -8.52 4.14 12.36
N CYS A 196 -8.14 4.59 11.16
CA CYS A 196 -6.79 4.37 10.65
C CYS A 196 -5.74 5.07 11.53
N SER A 197 -5.94 6.33 11.88
CA SER A 197 -5.01 7.08 12.73
C SER A 197 -4.76 6.40 14.08
N LYS A 198 -5.83 5.88 14.70
CA LYS A 198 -5.77 5.12 15.96
C LYS A 198 -5.00 3.81 15.81
N THR A 199 -5.31 3.04 14.76
CA THR A 199 -4.68 1.74 14.52
C THR A 199 -3.18 1.89 14.24
N ILE A 200 -2.78 2.88 13.45
CA ILE A 200 -1.37 3.18 13.16
C ILE A 200 -0.61 3.55 14.44
N THR A 201 -1.23 4.33 15.32
CA THR A 201 -0.60 4.73 16.58
C THR A 201 -0.42 3.54 17.54
N ALA A 202 -1.36 2.59 17.53
CA ALA A 202 -1.33 1.43 18.41
C ALA A 202 -0.42 0.29 17.91
N GLU A 203 -0.46 0.02 16.60
CA GLU A 203 0.05 -1.23 16.00
C GLU A 203 0.91 -0.97 14.74
N GLY A 204 1.32 0.27 14.51
CA GLY A 204 2.10 0.66 13.34
C GLY A 204 3.48 0.01 13.29
N ALA A 205 3.86 -0.44 12.09
CA ALA A 205 5.19 -0.96 11.77
C ALA A 205 5.66 -0.41 10.42
N ASN A 206 6.94 -0.59 10.10
CA ASN A 206 7.50 -0.14 8.82
C ASN A 206 7.21 -1.10 7.66
N GLU A 207 6.66 -2.27 7.92
CA GLU A 207 6.32 -3.27 6.91
C GLU A 207 5.13 -4.11 7.34
N GLN A 208 4.38 -4.63 6.37
CA GLN A 208 3.27 -5.54 6.60
C GLN A 208 3.25 -6.65 5.54
N GLN A 209 2.99 -7.88 5.97
CA GLN A 209 2.76 -8.98 5.04
C GLN A 209 1.36 -8.86 4.42
N LEU A 210 1.27 -8.85 3.10
CA LEU A 210 -0.02 -8.90 2.44
C LEU A 210 -0.57 -10.33 2.44
N THR A 211 -1.84 -10.43 2.80
CA THR A 211 -2.66 -11.63 2.60
C THR A 211 -3.93 -11.24 1.87
N LYS A 212 -4.76 -12.21 1.48
CA LYS A 212 -6.04 -11.90 0.83
C LYS A 212 -6.95 -11.14 1.80
N ASN A 213 -7.76 -10.22 1.25
CA ASN A 213 -8.76 -9.46 2.00
C ASN A 213 -8.19 -8.59 3.13
N VAL A 214 -6.98 -8.08 2.98
CA VAL A 214 -6.40 -7.12 3.93
C VAL A 214 -6.86 -5.70 3.63
N VAL A 215 -6.94 -4.91 4.69
CA VAL A 215 -7.03 -3.46 4.64
C VAL A 215 -5.88 -2.91 5.46
N LEU A 216 -5.17 -1.95 4.89
CA LEU A 216 -4.03 -1.29 5.52
C LEU A 216 -4.41 0.14 5.86
N CYS A 217 -3.91 0.61 6.98
CA CYS A 217 -3.90 2.01 7.37
C CYS A 217 -2.46 2.49 7.38
N ILE A 218 -2.21 3.64 6.78
CA ILE A 218 -0.87 4.17 6.49
C ILE A 218 -0.80 5.60 6.97
N ARG A 219 0.32 5.99 7.59
CA ARG A 219 0.66 7.38 7.88
C ARG A 219 1.97 7.70 7.20
N THR A 220 1.96 8.68 6.29
CA THR A 220 3.16 9.19 5.62
C THR A 220 3.98 10.08 6.57
N SER A 221 5.18 10.49 6.16
CA SER A 221 5.96 11.44 6.96
C SER A 221 5.38 12.86 6.97
N ALA A 222 4.64 13.26 5.94
CA ALA A 222 3.88 14.52 5.96
C ALA A 222 2.65 14.44 6.90
N GLY A 223 2.33 13.25 7.40
CA GLY A 223 1.24 13.01 8.35
C GLY A 223 -0.07 12.60 7.70
N ASN A 224 -0.17 12.62 6.37
CA ASN A 224 -1.35 12.16 5.64
C ASN A 224 -1.70 10.72 6.01
N ILE A 225 -3.00 10.44 6.06
CA ILE A 225 -3.50 9.12 6.42
C ILE A 225 -4.10 8.48 5.19
N ALA A 226 -3.69 7.25 4.88
CA ALA A 226 -4.25 6.49 3.78
C ALA A 226 -4.87 5.18 4.26
N ARG A 227 -5.96 4.78 3.61
CA ARG A 227 -6.51 3.44 3.68
C ARG A 227 -6.31 2.75 2.35
N LEU A 228 -5.68 1.58 2.35
CA LEU A 228 -5.54 0.72 1.17
C LEU A 228 -6.28 -0.60 1.40
N LYS A 229 -7.36 -0.84 0.65
CA LYS A 229 -8.04 -2.13 0.60
C LYS A 229 -7.49 -2.94 -0.55
N LEU A 230 -6.90 -4.10 -0.27
CA LEU A 230 -6.38 -4.97 -1.32
C LEU A 230 -7.53 -5.52 -2.17
N THR A 231 -7.47 -5.29 -3.48
CA THR A 231 -8.46 -5.78 -4.46
C THR A 231 -7.90 -6.89 -5.35
N GLU A 232 -6.60 -6.84 -5.63
CA GLU A 232 -5.90 -7.86 -6.41
C GLU A 232 -4.55 -8.13 -5.76
N LEU A 233 -4.35 -9.35 -5.28
CA LEU A 233 -3.04 -9.84 -4.83
C LEU A 233 -2.32 -10.43 -6.04
N GLY A 234 -1.14 -9.90 -6.36
CA GLY A 234 -0.28 -10.43 -7.41
C GLY A 234 0.09 -11.89 -7.15
N SER A 235 0.28 -12.65 -8.23
CA SER A 235 0.59 -14.08 -8.17
C SER A 235 1.78 -14.37 -7.25
N ASN A 236 1.53 -15.23 -6.27
CA ASN A 236 2.48 -15.71 -5.25
C ASN A 236 3.63 -16.53 -5.86
N GLY A 237 4.65 -15.82 -6.37
CA GLY A 237 6.01 -16.34 -6.50
C GLY A 237 6.34 -17.11 -7.78
N ILE A 238 5.49 -17.12 -8.80
CA ILE A 238 5.84 -17.63 -10.14
C ILE A 238 5.44 -16.58 -11.17
N GLY A 239 6.21 -15.49 -11.21
CA GLY A 239 6.02 -14.36 -12.10
C GLY A 239 6.70 -13.10 -11.55
N SER A 240 7.31 -12.31 -12.43
CA SER A 240 8.07 -11.07 -12.13
C SER A 240 7.25 -9.91 -11.63
N ASP A 241 5.92 -10.07 -11.54
CA ASP A 241 5.08 -8.91 -11.71
C ASP A 241 4.77 -8.20 -10.39
N TYR A 242 4.88 -8.84 -9.21
CA TYR A 242 4.73 -8.27 -7.84
C TYR A 242 3.71 -7.13 -7.67
N ARG A 243 2.69 -7.13 -8.51
CA ARG A 243 1.78 -6.01 -8.76
C ARG A 243 0.51 -6.28 -8.02
N ASN A 244 0.25 -5.43 -7.04
CA ASN A 244 -0.90 -5.51 -6.18
C ASN A 244 -1.78 -4.29 -6.44
N LYS A 245 -3.09 -4.51 -6.58
CA LYS A 245 -4.04 -3.40 -6.74
C LYS A 245 -4.80 -3.19 -5.44
N PHE A 246 -5.03 -1.92 -5.16
CA PHE A 246 -5.76 -1.47 -3.99
C PHE A 246 -6.85 -0.49 -4.38
N ASP A 247 -7.96 -0.53 -3.67
CA ASP A 247 -8.85 0.63 -3.56
C ASP A 247 -8.31 1.52 -2.44
N ALA A 248 -7.95 2.74 -2.80
CA ALA A 248 -7.23 3.65 -1.95
C ALA A 248 -8.06 4.90 -1.64
N VAL A 249 -7.90 5.41 -0.42
CA VAL A 249 -8.37 6.73 0.01
C VAL A 249 -7.26 7.36 0.80
N ILE A 250 -6.95 8.62 0.52
CA ILE A 250 -5.93 9.41 1.19
C ILE A 250 -6.61 10.64 1.74
N TRP A 251 -6.36 10.90 3.02
CA TRP A 251 -6.88 12.04 3.75
C TRP A 251 -5.74 12.94 4.19
N ASP A 252 -6.00 14.24 4.11
CA ASP A 252 -5.19 15.28 4.72
C ASP A 252 -5.27 15.11 6.24
N ALA A 253 -4.13 15.22 6.91
CA ALA A 253 -4.11 15.25 8.38
C ALA A 253 -4.03 16.66 8.95
N SER A 254 -3.86 17.68 8.10
CA SER A 254 -3.94 19.09 8.44
C SER A 254 -5.36 19.63 8.33
#